data_AF-A0A2E4ZZR8-F1
#
_entry.id   AF-A0A2E4ZZR8-F1
#
_cell.length_a   1.000
_cell.length_b   1.000
_cell.length_c   1.000
_cell.angle_alpha   90.00
_cell.angle_beta   90.00
_cell.angle_gamma   90.00
#
_symmetry.space_group_name_H-M   'P 1'
#
loop_
_entity.id
_entity.type
_entity.pdbx_description
1 polymer ?
#
loop_
_entity_poly.entity_id
_entity_poly.type
_entity_poly.pdbx_seq_one_letter_code
_entity_poly.pdbx_strand_id
1 'polypeptide(L)'
;MSDQKKWLVATVQFSPKEHPNPKEALNEKFIDDVKVSIHLCFKNVTREKKIFRDTRRRPELPELLDYYHAEVEIPTIEVDGRPKSLSFLFPLEIAKRDGFDRVQKPFGYVVEISIGDTPLELEEPIVCEISKQENVLKSFKDQALSKSTKNEGLLLPAHLVDISYMGRLENAPAVKFPEP
;
A
#
# COMPACT_ATOMS: atom_id res chain seq x y z
N MET A 1 8.36 25.04 -2.18
CA MET A 1 9.52 24.15 -2.43
C MET A 1 9.01 22.73 -2.24
N SER A 2 9.20 21.86 -3.24
CA SER A 2 8.52 20.55 -3.32
C SER A 2 9.36 19.46 -2.66
N ASP A 3 8.99 19.12 -1.42
CA ASP A 3 9.57 18.03 -0.62
C ASP A 3 9.15 16.62 -1.11
N GLN A 4 8.39 16.53 -2.22
CA GLN A 4 7.94 15.28 -2.85
C GLN A 4 9.04 14.50 -3.60
N LYS A 5 10.32 14.84 -3.45
CA LYS A 5 11.40 14.33 -4.34
C LYS A 5 11.99 12.95 -3.96
N LYS A 6 11.61 12.33 -2.84
CA LYS A 6 12.25 11.11 -2.29
C LYS A 6 11.37 9.89 -2.07
N TRP A 7 10.06 10.03 -2.21
CA TRP A 7 9.13 8.93 -1.93
C TRP A 7 8.10 8.83 -3.02
N LEU A 8 7.77 7.61 -3.42
CA LEU A 8 6.50 7.35 -4.06
C LEU A 8 5.43 7.35 -2.95
N VAL A 9 4.30 7.99 -3.20
CA VAL A 9 3.22 8.10 -2.23
C VAL A 9 2.00 7.36 -2.77
N ALA A 10 1.52 6.38 -2.01
CA ALA A 10 0.22 5.77 -2.20
C ALA A 10 -0.76 6.34 -1.17
N THR A 11 -1.96 6.70 -1.58
CA THR A 11 -2.97 7.26 -0.68
C THR A 11 -4.21 6.39 -0.68
N VAL A 12 -4.63 5.95 0.51
CA VAL A 12 -5.94 5.35 0.74
C VAL A 12 -6.87 6.45 1.22
N GLN A 13 -8.01 6.62 0.55
CA GLN A 13 -9.03 7.57 0.95
C GLN A 13 -10.32 6.84 1.28
N PHE A 14 -10.96 7.23 2.37
CA PHE A 14 -12.22 6.66 2.83
C PHE A 14 -13.03 7.72 3.57
N SER A 15 -14.35 7.57 3.57
CA SER A 15 -15.28 8.53 4.20
C SER A 15 -16.25 7.74 5.07
N PRO A 16 -16.09 7.76 6.41
CA PRO A 16 -17.01 7.10 7.33
C PRO A 16 -18.35 7.86 7.33
N LYS A 17 -19.32 7.36 6.57
CA LYS A 17 -20.66 7.97 6.46
C LYS A 17 -21.60 7.50 7.56
N GLU A 18 -21.49 6.23 7.93
CA GLU A 18 -22.34 5.57 8.90
C GLU A 18 -21.48 4.71 9.84
N HIS A 19 -21.90 4.63 11.09
CA HIS A 19 -21.26 3.73 12.05
C HIS A 19 -21.75 2.30 11.75
N PRO A 20 -20.85 1.30 11.61
CA PRO A 20 -21.23 -0.07 11.24
C PRO A 20 -22.02 -0.79 12.33
N ASN A 21 -21.80 -0.42 13.60
CA ASN A 21 -22.49 -1.01 14.74
C ASN A 21 -22.90 0.06 15.80
N PRO A 22 -23.86 0.94 15.48
CA PRO A 22 -24.15 2.12 16.30
C PRO A 22 -24.75 1.76 17.67
N LYS A 23 -25.40 0.59 17.78
CA LYS A 23 -26.09 0.16 19.01
C LYS A 23 -25.13 -0.29 20.12
N GLU A 24 -23.96 -0.75 19.74
CA GLU A 24 -22.92 -1.23 20.67
C GLU A 24 -21.83 -0.17 20.90
N ALA A 25 -21.89 0.96 20.19
CA ALA A 25 -20.94 2.04 20.30
C ALA A 25 -21.12 2.83 21.61
N LEU A 26 -20.01 3.18 22.26
CA LEU A 26 -20.02 4.14 23.38
C LEU A 26 -20.51 5.51 22.92
N ASN A 27 -20.13 5.90 21.69
CA ASN A 27 -20.58 7.11 21.02
C ASN A 27 -20.69 6.85 19.52
N GLU A 28 -21.90 6.83 18.97
CA GLU A 28 -22.18 6.55 17.56
C GLU A 28 -21.49 7.50 16.57
N LYS A 29 -20.94 8.62 17.05
CA LYS A 29 -20.15 9.55 16.24
C LYS A 29 -18.71 9.10 16.01
N PHE A 30 -18.25 8.05 16.68
CA PHE A 30 -16.88 7.56 16.59
C PHE A 30 -16.86 6.06 16.38
N ILE A 31 -15.94 5.60 15.51
CA ILE A 31 -15.62 4.20 15.30
C ILE A 31 -14.24 3.97 15.89
N ASP A 32 -14.12 3.01 16.81
CA ASP A 32 -12.86 2.66 17.44
C ASP A 32 -12.23 1.43 16.78
N ASP A 33 -10.93 1.22 17.04
CA ASP A 33 -10.17 0.02 16.64
C ASP A 33 -10.19 -0.27 15.12
N VAL A 34 -10.00 0.77 14.30
CA VAL A 34 -10.00 0.63 12.84
C VAL A 34 -8.60 0.23 12.38
N LYS A 35 -8.47 -0.93 11.75
CA LYS A 35 -7.23 -1.40 11.14
C LYS A 35 -7.33 -1.32 9.62
N VAL A 36 -6.31 -0.72 9.00
CA VAL A 36 -6.20 -0.59 7.55
C VAL A 36 -4.91 -1.25 7.08
N SER A 37 -5.05 -2.31 6.30
CA SER A 37 -3.94 -2.98 5.62
C SER A 37 -3.96 -2.63 4.12
N ILE A 38 -2.78 -2.36 3.57
CA ILE A 38 -2.59 -2.15 2.14
C ILE A 38 -1.51 -3.09 1.62
N HIS A 39 -1.85 -3.81 0.55
CA HIS A 39 -0.89 -4.49 -0.29
C HIS A 39 -0.78 -3.79 -1.64
N LEU A 40 0.45 -3.48 -2.06
CA LEU A 40 0.73 -2.87 -3.35
C LEU A 40 1.59 -3.81 -4.19
N CYS A 41 1.43 -3.79 -5.51
CA CYS A 41 2.40 -4.39 -6.40
C CYS A 41 2.86 -3.42 -7.50
N PHE A 42 4.11 -3.59 -7.92
CA PHE A 42 4.72 -2.86 -9.02
C PHE A 42 5.34 -3.84 -10.02
N LYS A 43 5.27 -3.49 -11.31
CA LYS A 43 5.95 -4.24 -12.37
C LYS A 43 7.42 -3.79 -12.45
N ASN A 44 8.34 -4.73 -12.28
CA ASN A 44 9.78 -4.53 -12.34
C ASN A 44 10.30 -4.58 -13.78
N VAL A 45 10.35 -3.41 -14.42
CA VAL A 45 10.80 -3.26 -15.81
C VAL A 45 12.31 -3.49 -15.96
N THR A 46 13.10 -3.23 -14.91
CA THR A 46 14.54 -3.51 -14.92
C THR A 46 14.79 -5.02 -15.00
N ARG A 47 14.03 -5.81 -14.24
CA ARG A 47 14.05 -7.27 -14.26
C ARG A 47 13.60 -7.81 -15.62
N GLU A 48 12.55 -7.25 -16.20
CA GLU A 48 12.06 -7.62 -17.54
C GLU A 48 13.16 -7.46 -18.61
N LYS A 49 13.81 -6.30 -18.65
CA LYS A 49 14.92 -6.02 -19.58
C LYS A 49 16.10 -6.95 -19.35
N LYS A 50 16.45 -7.23 -18.09
CA LYS A 50 17.55 -8.12 -17.71
C LYS A 50 17.29 -9.55 -18.20
N ILE A 51 16.12 -10.13 -17.89
CA ILE A 51 15.76 -11.50 -18.30
C ILE A 51 15.80 -11.62 -19.83
N PHE A 52 15.21 -10.66 -20.54
CA PHE A 52 15.19 -10.69 -22.00
C PHE A 52 16.59 -10.60 -22.61
N ARG A 53 17.47 -9.74 -22.05
CA ARG A 53 18.86 -9.64 -22.51
C ARG A 53 19.64 -10.94 -22.28
N ASP A 54 19.49 -11.53 -21.10
CA ASP A 54 20.33 -12.65 -20.66
C ASP A 54 19.84 -14.00 -21.25
N THR A 55 18.53 -14.14 -21.53
CA THR A 55 17.92 -15.42 -21.97
C THR A 55 17.18 -15.37 -23.30
N ARG A 56 16.94 -14.17 -23.86
CA ARG A 56 16.02 -13.94 -25.01
C ARG A 56 14.57 -14.37 -24.80
N ARG A 57 14.20 -14.84 -23.61
CA ARG A 57 12.84 -15.18 -23.22
C ARG A 57 12.08 -13.93 -22.78
N ARG A 58 10.78 -13.89 -23.08
CA ARG A 58 9.86 -12.93 -22.44
C ARG A 58 9.39 -13.51 -21.11
N PRO A 59 9.72 -12.87 -19.96
CA PRO A 59 9.24 -13.32 -18.66
C PRO A 59 7.73 -13.21 -18.54
N GLU A 60 7.13 -14.11 -17.78
CA GLU A 60 5.72 -14.05 -17.44
C GLU A 60 5.47 -12.94 -16.42
N LEU A 61 4.26 -12.39 -16.41
CA LEU A 61 3.91 -11.27 -15.54
C LEU A 61 4.19 -11.54 -14.04
N PRO A 62 3.87 -12.71 -13.45
CA PRO A 62 4.15 -12.97 -12.03
C PRO A 62 5.64 -12.93 -11.67
N GLU A 63 6.54 -13.17 -12.63
CA GLU A 63 8.00 -13.05 -12.42
C GLU A 63 8.45 -11.59 -12.30
N LEU A 64 7.64 -10.68 -12.83
CA LEU A 64 7.91 -9.24 -12.88
C LEU A 64 7.24 -8.46 -11.76
N LEU A 65 6.34 -9.07 -10.98
CA LEU A 65 5.63 -8.36 -9.91
C LEU A 65 6.40 -8.41 -8.60
N ASP A 66 6.62 -7.24 -8.01
CA ASP A 66 7.11 -7.07 -6.65
C ASP A 66 5.98 -6.55 -5.76
N TYR A 67 5.78 -7.21 -4.61
CA TYR A 67 4.68 -6.97 -3.69
C TYR A 67 5.18 -6.33 -2.41
N TYR A 68 4.39 -5.44 -1.83
CA TYR A 68 4.70 -4.66 -0.64
C TYR A 68 3.47 -4.61 0.26
N HIS A 69 3.68 -4.54 1.57
CA HIS A 69 2.62 -4.50 2.58
C HIS A 69 2.91 -3.40 3.61
N ALA A 70 1.85 -2.74 4.07
CA ALA A 70 1.88 -1.89 5.25
C ALA A 70 0.52 -1.97 5.95
N GLU A 71 0.56 -1.79 7.27
CA GLU A 71 -0.63 -1.75 8.12
C GLU A 71 -0.59 -0.51 9.01
N VAL A 72 -1.77 0.00 9.34
CA VAL A 72 -1.94 1.04 10.34
C VAL A 72 -3.20 0.78 11.17
N GLU A 73 -3.07 0.97 12.47
CA GLU A 73 -4.18 0.97 13.42
C GLU A 73 -4.54 2.42 13.74
N ILE A 74 -5.83 2.73 13.60
CA ILE A 74 -6.43 4.02 13.93
C ILE A 74 -7.28 3.77 15.18
N PRO A 75 -6.85 4.29 16.34
CA PRO A 75 -7.56 4.04 17.59
C PRO A 75 -9.02 4.51 17.57
N THR A 76 -9.29 5.63 16.90
CA THR A 76 -10.65 6.18 16.78
C THR A 76 -10.77 7.08 15.54
N ILE A 77 -11.94 7.09 14.92
CA ILE A 77 -12.26 7.95 13.78
C ILE A 77 -13.69 8.49 13.86
N GLU A 78 -13.87 9.76 13.51
CA GLU A 78 -15.18 10.42 13.52
C GLU A 78 -16.03 10.03 12.28
N VAL A 79 -17.32 9.78 12.52
CA VAL A 79 -18.36 9.52 11.51
C VAL A 79 -18.99 10.84 11.07
N ASP A 80 -18.24 11.61 10.28
CA ASP A 80 -18.64 12.94 9.80
C ASP A 80 -18.88 12.98 8.28
N GLY A 81 -18.77 11.84 7.59
CA GLY A 81 -18.84 11.72 6.14
C GLY A 81 -17.72 12.44 5.39
N ARG A 82 -16.75 13.05 6.08
CA ARG A 82 -15.65 13.78 5.45
C ARG A 82 -14.58 12.81 4.98
N PRO A 83 -13.93 13.06 3.83
CA PRO A 83 -12.81 12.26 3.39
C PRO A 83 -11.66 12.28 4.39
N LYS A 84 -11.22 11.09 4.77
CA LYS A 84 -10.03 10.83 5.58
C LYS A 84 -8.99 10.18 4.67
N SER A 85 -7.72 10.46 4.88
CA SER A 85 -6.65 9.96 4.02
C SER A 85 -5.50 9.39 4.82
N LEU A 86 -5.03 8.22 4.40
CA LEU A 86 -3.81 7.60 4.87
C LEU A 86 -2.81 7.60 3.72
N SER A 87 -1.63 8.16 3.97
CA SER A 87 -0.52 8.13 3.01
C SER A 87 0.48 7.05 3.40
N PHE A 88 0.98 6.34 2.41
CA PHE A 88 2.01 5.32 2.53
C PHE A 88 3.19 5.69 1.64
N LEU A 89 4.38 5.64 2.20
CA LEU A 89 5.62 6.09 1.59
C LEU A 89 6.44 4.88 1.14
N PHE A 90 6.89 4.92 -0.10
CA PHE A 90 7.78 3.93 -0.67
C PHE A 90 9.13 4.55 -1.12
N PRO A 91 10.29 4.00 -0.71
CA PRO A 91 11.60 4.58 -0.98
C PRO A 91 11.87 4.71 -2.48
N LEU A 92 12.17 5.94 -2.92
CA LEU A 92 12.39 6.21 -4.33
C LEU A 92 13.68 5.60 -4.90
N GLU A 93 14.69 5.34 -4.06
CA GLU A 93 15.91 4.67 -4.52
C GLU A 93 15.64 3.22 -4.90
N ILE A 94 14.78 2.53 -4.14
CA ILE A 94 14.31 1.17 -4.46
C ILE A 94 13.47 1.22 -5.73
N ALA A 95 12.54 2.19 -5.82
CA ALA A 95 11.75 2.39 -7.03
C ALA A 95 12.65 2.58 -8.28
N LYS A 96 13.66 3.45 -8.21
CA LYS A 96 14.62 3.66 -9.30
C LYS A 96 15.40 2.40 -9.65
N ARG A 97 15.89 1.65 -8.66
CA ARG A 97 16.63 0.39 -8.86
C ARG A 97 15.78 -0.61 -9.66
N ASP A 98 14.51 -0.74 -9.27
CA ASP A 98 13.59 -1.73 -9.82
C ASP A 98 12.84 -1.23 -11.07
N GLY A 99 13.05 0.05 -11.42
CA GLY A 99 12.48 0.69 -12.61
C GLY A 99 11.01 1.10 -12.44
N PHE A 100 10.54 1.28 -11.21
CA PHE A 100 9.25 1.90 -10.93
C PHE A 100 9.38 3.40 -11.18
N ASP A 101 8.76 3.94 -12.23
CA ASP A 101 8.90 5.36 -12.54
C ASP A 101 8.24 6.23 -11.44
N ARG A 102 8.69 7.48 -11.26
CA ARG A 102 8.19 8.43 -10.25
C ARG A 102 6.68 8.72 -10.37
N VAL A 103 6.14 8.51 -11.56
CA VAL A 103 4.72 8.70 -11.91
C VAL A 103 3.98 7.38 -12.10
N GLN A 104 4.66 6.25 -11.90
CA GLN A 104 4.06 4.94 -12.12
C GLN A 104 3.07 4.64 -11.00
N LYS A 105 1.81 4.45 -11.39
CA LYS A 105 0.79 3.92 -10.49
C LYS A 105 1.15 2.47 -10.12
N PRO A 106 0.78 1.99 -8.92
CA PRO A 106 0.85 0.57 -8.61
C PRO A 106 0.16 -0.23 -9.70
N PHE A 107 0.78 -1.34 -10.11
CA PHE A 107 0.20 -2.26 -11.10
C PHE A 107 -1.06 -2.95 -10.54
N GLY A 108 -1.14 -3.07 -9.22
CA GLY A 108 -2.34 -3.42 -8.50
C GLY A 108 -2.20 -3.15 -7.02
N TYR A 109 -3.33 -3.13 -6.34
CA TYR A 109 -3.40 -2.99 -4.90
C TYR A 109 -4.59 -3.78 -4.31
N VAL A 110 -4.43 -4.16 -3.05
CA VAL A 110 -5.48 -4.67 -2.18
C VAL A 110 -5.54 -3.76 -0.96
N VAL A 111 -6.74 -3.29 -0.61
CA VAL A 111 -7.00 -2.61 0.66
C VAL A 111 -7.94 -3.48 1.47
N GLU A 112 -7.59 -3.70 2.73
CA GLU A 112 -8.42 -4.38 3.71
C GLU A 112 -8.64 -3.45 4.90
N ILE A 113 -9.90 -3.29 5.29
CA ILE A 113 -10.28 -2.52 6.47
C ILE A 113 -10.99 -3.46 7.43
N SER A 114 -10.65 -3.38 8.71
CA SER A 114 -11.32 -4.12 9.78
C SER A 114 -11.59 -3.19 10.96
N ILE A 115 -12.59 -3.53 11.75
CA ILE A 115 -13.01 -2.79 12.94
C ILE A 115 -13.05 -3.81 14.08
N GLY A 116 -12.14 -3.65 15.05
CA GLY A 116 -11.74 -4.75 15.91
C GLY A 116 -11.30 -5.96 15.08
N ASP A 117 -11.87 -7.12 15.35
CA ASP A 117 -11.60 -8.36 14.59
C ASP A 117 -12.55 -8.59 13.40
N THR A 118 -13.40 -7.62 13.06
CA THR A 118 -14.42 -7.78 12.00
C THR A 118 -13.97 -7.12 10.70
N PRO A 119 -13.72 -7.88 9.62
CA PRO A 119 -13.43 -7.31 8.30
C PRO A 119 -14.64 -6.56 7.75
N LEU A 120 -14.38 -5.39 7.16
CA LEU A 120 -15.39 -4.60 6.48
C LEU A 120 -15.39 -4.92 4.98
N GLU A 121 -16.55 -5.25 4.43
CA GLU A 121 -16.70 -5.49 2.99
C GLU A 121 -16.60 -4.16 2.24
N LEU A 122 -15.57 -4.02 1.42
CA LEU A 122 -15.40 -2.87 0.53
C LEU A 122 -16.01 -3.19 -0.84
N GLU A 123 -16.52 -2.15 -1.52
CA GLU A 123 -17.06 -2.29 -2.89
C GLU A 123 -15.97 -2.66 -3.91
N GLU A 124 -14.78 -2.03 -3.81
CA GLU A 124 -13.64 -2.29 -4.69
C GLU A 124 -12.33 -2.45 -3.88
N PRO A 125 -12.17 -3.55 -3.11
CA PRO A 125 -10.98 -3.76 -2.27
C PRO A 125 -9.74 -4.06 -3.11
N ILE A 126 -9.91 -4.57 -4.33
CA ILE A 126 -8.83 -5.01 -5.22
C ILE A 126 -8.93 -4.25 -6.53
N VAL A 127 -7.87 -3.53 -6.88
CA VAL A 127 -7.72 -2.92 -8.20
C VAL A 127 -6.43 -3.41 -8.79
N CYS A 128 -6.48 -4.00 -9.99
CA CYS A 128 -5.30 -4.42 -10.72
C CYS A 128 -5.47 -4.06 -12.19
N GLU A 129 -4.37 -3.74 -12.87
CA GLU A 129 -4.36 -3.48 -14.32
C GLU A 129 -4.65 -4.75 -15.16
N ILE A 130 -4.67 -5.93 -14.54
CA ILE A 130 -5.10 -7.17 -15.19
C ILE A 130 -6.64 -7.28 -15.18
N SER A 131 -7.18 -8.04 -16.14
CA SER A 131 -8.56 -8.52 -16.22
C SER A 131 -9.27 -8.65 -14.86
N LYS A 132 -10.46 -8.03 -14.74
CA LYS A 132 -11.32 -8.02 -13.53
C LYS A 132 -11.98 -9.37 -13.21
N GLN A 133 -11.46 -10.49 -13.72
CA GLN A 133 -12.03 -11.81 -13.44
C GLN A 133 -11.73 -12.21 -11.99
N GLU A 134 -12.73 -12.69 -11.26
CA GLU A 134 -12.63 -12.99 -9.82
C GLU A 134 -11.51 -13.98 -9.48
N ASN A 135 -11.27 -14.98 -10.32
CA ASN A 135 -10.18 -15.95 -10.14
C ASN A 135 -8.79 -15.30 -10.22
N VAL A 136 -8.62 -14.29 -11.08
CA VAL A 136 -7.38 -13.51 -11.21
C VAL A 136 -7.19 -12.60 -10.00
N LEU A 137 -8.27 -11.96 -9.52
CA LEU A 137 -8.23 -11.11 -8.33
C LEU A 137 -7.93 -11.89 -7.05
N LYS A 138 -8.52 -13.09 -6.89
CA LYS A 138 -8.25 -13.97 -5.75
C LYS A 138 -6.80 -14.47 -5.75
N SER A 139 -6.31 -14.95 -6.89
CA SER A 139 -4.91 -15.32 -7.05
C SER A 139 -3.96 -14.14 -6.81
N PHE A 140 -4.35 -12.93 -7.21
CA PHE A 140 -3.58 -11.73 -6.93
C PHE A 140 -3.49 -11.44 -5.43
N LYS A 141 -4.61 -11.51 -4.70
CA LYS A 141 -4.64 -11.33 -3.24
C LYS A 141 -3.75 -12.35 -2.53
N ASP A 142 -3.87 -13.63 -2.86
CA ASP A 142 -3.05 -14.70 -2.26
C ASP A 142 -1.55 -14.48 -2.53
N GLN A 143 -1.20 -14.01 -3.74
CA GLN A 143 0.17 -13.65 -4.06
C GLN A 143 0.65 -12.40 -3.32
N ALA A 144 -0.20 -11.40 -3.14
CA ALA A 144 0.13 -10.18 -2.42
C ALA A 144 0.40 -10.46 -0.94
N LEU A 145 -0.44 -11.29 -0.31
CA LEU A 145 -0.26 -11.74 1.06
C LEU A 145 1.04 -12.55 1.22
N SER A 146 1.25 -13.57 0.39
CA SER A 146 2.40 -14.46 0.52
C SER A 146 3.75 -13.85 0.12
N LYS A 147 3.78 -12.96 -0.88
CA LYS A 147 5.02 -12.42 -1.45
C LYS A 147 5.42 -11.07 -0.88
N SER A 148 4.58 -10.41 -0.08
CA SER A 148 4.91 -9.11 0.50
C SER A 148 5.86 -9.20 1.70
N THR A 149 5.87 -10.31 2.44
CA THR A 149 6.75 -10.56 3.60
C THR A 149 8.24 -10.34 3.28
N LYS A 150 8.68 -10.70 2.06
CA LYS A 150 10.08 -10.47 1.63
C LYS A 150 10.48 -8.97 1.66
N ASN A 151 9.50 -8.09 1.52
CA ASN A 151 9.63 -6.64 1.38
C ASN A 151 9.03 -5.88 2.56
N GLU A 152 8.77 -6.57 3.68
CA GLU A 152 8.25 -5.98 4.91
C GLU A 152 9.11 -4.81 5.39
N GLY A 153 8.48 -3.78 5.97
CA GLY A 153 9.17 -2.58 6.45
C GLY A 153 9.73 -1.65 5.38
N LEU A 154 9.46 -1.92 4.08
CA LEU A 154 9.81 -1.01 2.98
C LEU A 154 8.69 -0.04 2.60
N LEU A 155 7.42 -0.46 2.73
CA LEU A 155 6.27 0.42 2.60
C LEU A 155 5.88 0.90 3.99
N LEU A 156 5.81 2.23 4.18
CA LEU A 156 5.68 2.81 5.50
C LEU A 156 4.46 3.71 5.59
N PRO A 157 3.62 3.60 6.63
CA PRO A 157 2.64 4.63 6.93
C PRO A 157 3.32 5.99 7.15
N ALA A 158 2.90 7.01 6.41
CA ALA A 158 3.51 8.35 6.48
C ALA A 158 3.40 8.99 7.88
N HIS A 159 2.38 8.60 8.65
CA HIS A 159 2.14 9.06 10.02
C HIS A 159 3.26 8.66 10.99
N LEU A 160 4.05 7.63 10.67
CA LEU A 160 5.20 7.20 11.46
C LEU A 160 6.48 8.00 11.13
N VAL A 161 6.44 8.85 10.10
CA VAL A 161 7.61 9.58 9.61
C VAL A 161 7.50 11.04 10.02
N ASP A 162 8.48 11.51 10.80
CA ASP A 162 8.60 12.93 11.11
C ASP A 162 8.97 13.72 9.84
N ILE A 163 8.03 14.55 9.40
CA ILE A 163 8.14 15.41 8.21
C ILE A 163 9.33 16.38 8.34
N SER A 164 9.67 16.82 9.55
CA SER A 164 10.81 17.71 9.80
C SER A 164 12.16 17.03 9.53
N TYR A 165 12.21 15.70 9.63
CA TYR A 165 13.37 14.89 9.30
C TYR A 165 13.47 14.60 7.79
N MET A 166 12.34 14.50 7.08
CA MET A 166 12.33 14.19 5.64
C MET A 166 13.13 15.21 4.80
N GLY A 167 13.03 16.50 5.15
CA GLY A 167 13.78 17.58 4.47
C GLY A 167 15.29 17.57 4.76
N ARG A 168 15.74 16.93 5.85
CA ARG A 168 17.17 16.89 6.25
C ARG A 168 17.91 15.65 5.73
N LEU A 169 17.18 14.66 5.22
CA LEU A 169 17.74 13.39 4.77
C LEU A 169 18.27 13.44 3.33
N GLU A 170 18.74 14.58 2.82
CA GLU A 170 19.09 14.79 1.40
C GLU A 170 20.03 13.70 0.81
N ASN A 171 20.89 13.09 1.62
CA ASN A 171 21.80 12.00 1.22
C ASN A 171 21.63 10.69 2.02
N ALA A 172 20.53 10.53 2.75
CA ALA A 172 20.30 9.28 3.48
C ALA A 172 19.86 8.15 2.52
N PRO A 173 20.41 6.93 2.68
CA PRO A 173 20.03 5.78 1.87
C PRO A 173 18.61 5.31 2.19
N ALA A 174 18.00 4.55 1.29
CA ALA A 174 16.79 3.79 1.58
C ALA A 174 17.03 2.81 2.75
N VAL A 175 16.15 2.87 3.74
CA VAL A 175 16.19 2.01 4.93
C VAL A 175 14.97 1.09 4.96
N LYS A 176 15.14 -0.09 5.55
CA LYS A 176 14.07 -1.01 5.93
C LYS A 176 13.94 -0.97 7.44
N PHE A 177 12.73 -0.78 7.95
CA PHE A 177 12.48 -0.88 9.38
C PHE A 177 12.24 -2.34 9.76
N PRO A 178 12.85 -2.83 10.86
CA PRO A 178 12.52 -4.14 11.40
C PRO A 178 11.08 -4.14 11.93
N GLU A 179 10.46 -5.32 11.98
CA GLU A 179 9.20 -5.50 12.71
C GLU A 179 9.40 -5.12 14.18
N PRO A 180 8.44 -4.41 14.79
CA PRO A 180 8.43 -4.16 16.24
C PRO A 180 8.26 -5.43 17.06
#